data_AF-A0A2R4TLD7-F1
#
_entry.id   AF-A0A2R4TLD7-F1
#
_cell.length_a   1.000
_cell.length_b   1.000
_cell.length_c   1.000
_cell.angle_alpha   90.00
_cell.angle_beta   90.00
_cell.angle_gamma   90.00
#
_symmetry.space_group_name_H-M   'P 1'
#
loop_
_entity.id
_entity.type
_entity.pdbx_description
1 polymer ?
#
loop_
_entity_poly.entity_id
_entity_poly.type
_entity_poly.pdbx_seq_one_letter_code
_entity_poly.pdbx_strand_id
1 'polypeptide(L)'
;MSTGVISSYFTENTQLPILIATITSFIALILPATEKGSEFLGKLSENYEKQAKLNEKNLTEIRDELIEALGKRQTPLLIVMDDLDRLTTTELRMIFQLIKANTDFPNVIFLLLFQKDIVEKKLTDSTQSGENYLEKIIQIPFTIPQIQLKQVHKVLFKLLNNVINSHTDADKKFDQKRWAEIYHNGFKNYFSNLRNVYRFNSALSFNFNLFKNNDIFEADPIDLIAIECLRVFEPTVYAKLSQSKKAFTTLNSNYGDNQSEKIKYSRVIEDVINSASEKNRESVKEILTLLFPTVQWIISNYYHNHNSYQEWFTQLRICHKDHFDKYFKLSFDSEDFSTSDFINFLQLTNDREQLKEKLLALDARNVLEDFLSKFEAYSKQVPQENFNSYLYAMLDAGDEVNSESNKFLGFSAQTYLFRLSSWCLEDIQDIKSRTKILSDYINQNSNFSIIDDILIAEHQNREKNRETLLDDSDFEQLKNNFINKLGLVEN
;
A
#
# COMPACT_ATOMS: atom_id res chain seq x y z
N MET A 1 29.52 8.45 0.80
CA MET A 1 29.56 8.88 2.22
C MET A 1 28.68 7.94 3.02
N SER A 2 29.30 6.99 3.72
CA SER A 2 28.66 6.10 4.68
C SER A 2 29.71 5.84 5.76
N THR A 3 29.94 6.84 6.59
CA THR A 3 30.70 6.69 7.82
C THR A 3 29.88 5.80 8.73
N GLY A 4 30.32 4.56 8.89
CA GLY A 4 29.77 3.64 9.88
C GLY A 4 29.77 4.33 11.24
N VAL A 5 28.57 4.46 11.81
CA VAL A 5 28.35 5.06 13.11
C VAL A 5 29.00 4.15 14.15
N ILE A 6 30.10 4.62 14.75
CA ILE A 6 30.61 4.07 16.01
C ILE A 6 29.55 4.39 17.05
N SER A 7 28.61 3.48 17.31
CA SER A 7 27.66 3.66 18.40
C SER A 7 28.38 3.32 19.71
N SER A 8 29.01 4.31 20.33
CA SER A 8 29.60 4.20 21.65
C SER A 8 28.54 4.45 22.72
N TYR A 9 27.89 3.39 23.21
CA TYR A 9 27.32 3.43 24.55
C TYR A 9 28.47 3.24 25.55
N PHE A 10 29.15 4.33 25.92
CA PHE A 10 30.17 4.34 26.96
C PHE A 10 29.88 5.45 27.98
N THR A 11 29.07 5.11 28.98
CA THR A 11 29.07 5.80 30.26
C THR A 11 30.28 5.32 31.06
N GLU A 12 31.41 6.01 30.91
CA GLU A 12 32.44 6.32 31.93
C GLU A 12 33.78 6.67 31.27
N ASN A 13 34.29 7.85 31.63
CA ASN A 13 35.28 8.64 30.89
C ASN A 13 36.74 8.13 30.95
N THR A 14 36.98 6.96 31.56
CA THR A 14 38.34 6.39 31.78
C THR A 14 38.76 5.35 30.73
N GLN A 15 37.82 4.80 29.97
CA GLN A 15 38.11 3.77 28.96
C GLN A 15 38.30 4.33 27.54
N LEU A 16 37.80 5.54 27.28
CA LEU A 16 37.92 6.22 25.99
C LEU A 16 39.38 6.53 25.60
N PRO A 17 40.26 6.99 26.50
CA PRO A 17 41.68 7.22 26.18
C PRO A 17 42.42 5.91 25.88
N ILE A 18 42.06 4.81 26.56
CA ILE A 18 42.63 3.48 26.34
C ILE A 18 42.17 2.94 24.99
N LEU A 19 40.89 3.11 24.65
CA LEU A 19 40.34 2.70 23.35
C LEU A 19 40.99 3.48 22.21
N ILE A 20 41.11 4.81 22.35
CA ILE A 20 41.82 5.67 21.39
C ILE A 20 43.28 5.26 21.30
N ALA A 21 43.98 5.00 22.42
CA ALA A 21 45.37 4.54 22.44
C ALA A 21 45.53 3.14 21.83
N THR A 22 44.59 2.21 22.03
CA THR A 22 44.59 0.93 21.33
C THR A 22 44.36 1.13 19.84
N ILE A 23 43.39 1.94 19.41
CA ILE A 23 43.12 2.15 17.98
C ILE A 23 44.29 2.88 17.31
N THR A 24 44.85 3.92 17.94
CA THR A 24 46.02 4.65 17.42
C THR A 24 47.29 3.79 17.49
N SER A 25 47.48 2.94 18.49
CA SER A 25 48.59 1.98 18.54
C SER A 25 48.42 0.86 17.51
N PHE A 26 47.19 0.38 17.26
CA PHE A 26 46.88 -0.58 16.21
C PHE A 26 47.18 0.01 14.82
N ILE A 27 46.82 1.28 14.60
CA ILE A 27 47.13 2.02 13.37
C ILE A 27 48.64 2.29 13.28
N ALA A 28 49.29 2.72 14.36
CA ALA A 28 50.73 3.04 14.40
C ALA A 28 51.64 1.80 14.24
N LEU A 29 51.21 0.61 14.68
CA LEU A 29 51.97 -0.64 14.54
C LEU A 29 52.08 -1.13 13.09
N ILE A 30 51.24 -0.64 12.17
CA ILE A 30 51.18 -1.14 10.78
C ILE A 30 51.63 -0.09 9.75
N LEU A 31 51.63 1.19 10.12
CA LEU A 31 51.90 2.28 9.18
C LEU A 31 53.36 2.53 8.76
N PRO A 32 54.44 1.96 9.35
CA PRO A 32 55.79 2.15 8.80
C PRO A 32 56.00 1.45 7.44
N ALA A 33 55.09 0.57 7.00
CA ALA A 33 55.32 -0.31 5.87
C ALA A 33 54.74 0.14 4.51
N THR A 34 53.99 1.25 4.39
CA THR A 34 53.49 1.74 3.07
C THR A 34 53.36 3.27 2.96
N GLU A 35 53.70 3.84 1.80
CA GLU A 35 53.68 5.28 1.47
C GLU A 35 52.33 5.98 1.66
N LYS A 36 51.20 5.25 1.67
CA LYS A 36 49.85 5.82 1.78
C LYS A 36 49.37 6.09 3.22
N GLY A 37 50.10 5.60 4.22
CA GLY A 37 49.73 5.78 5.63
C GLY A 37 49.94 7.20 6.15
N SER A 38 50.99 7.88 5.66
CA SER A 38 51.35 9.24 6.06
C SER A 38 50.26 10.27 5.72
N GLU A 39 49.59 10.09 4.58
CA GLU A 39 48.52 10.97 4.11
C GLU A 39 47.23 10.86 4.94
N PHE A 40 46.93 9.67 5.47
CA PHE A 40 45.78 9.43 6.34
C PHE A 40 46.01 9.90 7.78
N LEU A 41 47.25 9.76 8.29
CA LEU A 41 47.66 10.36 9.57
C LEU A 41 47.65 11.89 9.52
N GLY A 42 48.07 12.50 8.40
CA GLY A 42 48.04 13.95 8.23
C GLY A 42 46.63 14.56 8.31
N LYS A 43 45.61 13.84 7.81
CA LYS A 43 44.21 14.28 7.89
C LYS A 43 43.56 14.07 9.26
N LEU A 44 44.07 13.13 10.06
CA LEU A 44 43.59 12.90 11.43
C LEU A 44 44.31 13.77 12.47
N SER A 45 45.54 14.22 12.18
CA SER A 45 46.31 15.07 13.11
C SER A 45 45.85 16.53 13.13
N GLU A 46 45.16 17.02 12.08
CA GLU A 46 44.61 18.39 12.04
C GLU A 46 43.59 18.67 13.16
N ASN A 47 42.98 17.63 13.77
CA ASN A 47 41.98 17.79 14.83
C ASN A 47 42.50 17.56 16.27
N TYR A 48 43.78 17.26 16.48
CA TYR A 48 44.30 16.99 17.83
C TYR A 48 45.68 17.61 18.07
N GLU A 49 45.72 18.94 18.09
CA GLU A 49 46.90 19.75 18.41
C GLU A 49 47.31 19.71 19.91
N LYS A 50 46.83 18.74 20.69
CA LYS A 50 47.06 18.65 22.15
C LYS A 50 47.79 17.40 22.65
N GLN A 51 48.40 16.60 21.78
CA GLN A 51 49.21 15.45 22.22
C GLN A 51 50.60 15.37 21.57
N ALA A 52 51.27 16.52 21.42
CA ALA A 52 52.72 16.62 21.22
C ALA A 52 53.53 16.24 22.50
N LYS A 53 53.09 15.19 23.20
CA LYS A 53 53.79 14.53 24.32
C LYS A 53 53.80 12.99 24.18
N LEU A 54 53.42 12.46 23.02
CA LEU A 54 53.52 11.03 22.70
C LEU A 54 54.87 10.65 22.06
N ASN A 55 55.75 11.62 21.78
CA ASN A 55 57.00 11.40 21.04
C ASN A 55 58.19 10.85 21.87
N GLU A 56 58.01 10.39 23.11
CA GLU A 56 59.10 9.78 23.90
C GLU A 56 58.89 8.30 24.24
N LYS A 57 57.73 7.70 23.96
CA LYS A 57 57.52 6.27 24.20
C LYS A 57 57.78 5.46 22.94
N ASN A 58 58.63 4.43 23.06
CA ASN A 58 58.88 3.51 21.95
C ASN A 58 57.65 2.60 21.73
N LEU A 59 57.41 2.13 20.50
CA LEU A 59 56.26 1.28 20.15
C LEU A 59 56.18 0.01 21.02
N THR A 60 57.32 -0.51 21.45
CA THR A 60 57.42 -1.65 22.36
C THR A 60 56.85 -1.32 23.75
N GLU A 61 57.14 -0.14 24.29
CA GLU A 61 56.65 0.27 25.61
C GLU A 61 55.13 0.47 25.59
N ILE A 62 54.59 1.03 24.50
CA ILE A 62 53.14 1.16 24.30
C ILE A 62 52.49 -0.23 24.24
N ARG A 63 53.11 -1.18 23.53
CA ARG A 63 52.61 -2.56 23.43
C ARG A 63 52.59 -3.25 24.80
N ASP A 64 53.64 -3.09 25.61
CA ASP A 64 53.75 -3.72 26.91
C ASP A 64 52.75 -3.13 27.92
N GLU A 65 52.57 -1.80 27.92
CA GLU A 65 51.54 -1.13 28.71
C GLU A 65 50.12 -1.61 28.32
N LEU A 66 49.88 -1.82 27.03
CA LEU A 66 48.61 -2.37 26.55
C LEU A 66 48.41 -3.82 26.99
N ILE A 67 49.43 -4.67 26.93
CA ILE A 67 49.35 -6.05 27.43
C ILE A 67 49.02 -6.07 28.91
N GLU A 68 49.69 -5.23 29.72
CA GLU A 68 49.44 -5.15 31.15
C GLU A 68 48.03 -4.63 31.45
N ALA A 69 47.60 -3.56 30.76
CA ALA A 69 46.27 -2.99 30.92
C ALA A 69 45.16 -3.97 30.53
N LEU A 70 45.32 -4.65 29.39
CA LEU A 70 44.37 -5.65 28.91
C LEU A 70 44.36 -6.89 29.81
N GLY A 71 45.53 -7.33 30.31
CA GLY A 71 45.67 -8.43 31.25
C GLY A 71 44.98 -8.19 32.60
N LYS A 72 44.94 -6.94 33.07
CA LYS A 72 44.24 -6.54 34.31
C LYS A 72 42.71 -6.52 34.18
N ARG A 73 42.16 -6.63 32.97
CA ARG A 73 40.71 -6.63 32.77
C ARG A 73 40.09 -7.89 33.35
N GLN A 74 38.99 -7.72 34.10
CA GLN A 74 38.18 -8.84 34.59
C GLN A 74 37.35 -9.50 33.49
N THR A 75 37.06 -8.76 32.41
CA THR A 75 36.27 -9.24 31.26
C THR A 75 36.99 -8.99 29.93
N PRO A 76 36.94 -9.94 28.98
CA PRO A 76 37.51 -9.75 27.66
C PRO A 76 36.91 -8.55 26.92
N LEU A 77 37.74 -7.85 26.15
CA LEU A 77 37.34 -6.86 25.16
C LEU A 77 36.92 -7.57 23.87
N LEU A 78 35.64 -7.46 23.49
CA LEU A 78 35.13 -7.97 22.22
C LEU A 78 35.19 -6.88 21.15
N ILE A 79 35.93 -7.14 20.07
CA ILE A 79 36.00 -6.29 18.88
C ILE A 79 35.19 -6.97 17.77
N VAL A 80 34.05 -6.39 17.41
CA VAL A 80 33.20 -6.88 16.33
C VAL A 80 33.52 -6.11 15.04
N MET A 81 33.86 -6.84 13.98
CA MET A 81 34.13 -6.28 12.67
C MET A 81 33.10 -6.83 11.67
N ASP A 82 32.26 -5.94 11.14
CA ASP A 82 31.20 -6.26 10.17
C ASP A 82 31.51 -5.72 8.77
N ASP A 83 30.81 -6.21 7.75
CA ASP A 83 30.94 -5.80 6.34
C ASP A 83 32.37 -5.93 5.76
N LEU A 84 33.22 -6.84 6.27
CA LEU A 84 34.59 -7.03 5.76
C LEU A 84 34.60 -7.44 4.28
N ASP A 85 33.58 -8.16 3.83
CA ASP A 85 33.39 -8.56 2.44
C ASP A 85 33.14 -7.39 1.48
N ARG A 86 32.89 -6.16 1.97
CA ARG A 86 32.79 -4.95 1.14
C ARG A 86 34.13 -4.26 0.89
N LEU A 87 35.15 -4.55 1.69
CA LEU A 87 36.48 -3.94 1.56
C LEU A 87 37.19 -4.34 0.26
N THR A 88 38.06 -3.48 -0.26
CA THR A 88 38.96 -3.84 -1.36
C THR A 88 39.96 -4.91 -0.91
N THR A 89 40.58 -5.63 -1.85
CA THR A 89 41.59 -6.65 -1.51
C THR A 89 42.73 -6.09 -0.66
N THR A 90 43.19 -4.85 -0.94
CA THR A 90 44.26 -4.21 -0.17
C THR A 90 43.82 -3.90 1.26
N GLU A 91 42.66 -3.27 1.44
CA GLU A 91 42.11 -2.96 2.76
C GLU A 91 41.86 -4.24 3.57
N LEU A 92 41.27 -5.26 2.94
CA LEU A 92 40.99 -6.54 3.58
C LEU A 92 42.26 -7.22 4.09
N ARG A 93 43.33 -7.26 3.27
CA ARG A 93 44.65 -7.79 3.68
C ARG A 93 45.24 -6.99 4.84
N MET A 94 45.13 -5.67 4.82
CA MET A 94 45.60 -4.82 5.92
C MET A 94 44.84 -5.12 7.22
N ILE A 95 43.51 -5.25 7.17
CA ILE A 95 42.68 -5.61 8.33
C ILE A 95 43.06 -6.99 8.88
N PHE A 96 43.24 -7.99 8.02
CA PHE A 96 43.66 -9.32 8.48
C PHE A 96 45.08 -9.35 9.04
N GLN A 97 46.01 -8.56 8.48
CA GLN A 97 47.34 -8.38 9.05
C GLN A 97 47.28 -7.66 10.41
N LEU A 98 46.42 -6.66 10.56
CA LEU A 98 46.13 -6.01 11.83
C LEU A 98 45.63 -7.03 12.86
N ILE A 99 44.64 -7.84 12.52
CA ILE A 99 44.12 -8.86 13.42
C ILE A 99 45.25 -9.82 13.81
N LYS A 100 45.98 -10.37 12.83
CA LYS A 100 47.07 -11.32 13.07
C LYS A 100 48.19 -10.75 13.95
N ALA A 101 48.54 -9.48 13.81
CA ALA A 101 49.59 -8.83 14.61
C ALA A 101 49.17 -8.63 16.08
N ASN A 102 47.88 -8.66 16.36
CA ASN A 102 47.28 -8.29 17.64
C ASN A 102 46.45 -9.41 18.28
N THR A 103 46.49 -10.64 17.72
CA THR A 103 45.80 -11.81 18.29
C THR A 103 46.41 -12.28 19.61
N ASP A 104 47.64 -11.87 19.92
CA ASP A 104 48.36 -12.30 21.12
C ASP A 104 48.03 -11.44 22.36
N PHE A 105 47.18 -10.41 22.22
CA PHE A 105 46.81 -9.59 23.36
C PHE A 105 45.91 -10.36 24.34
N PRO A 106 46.23 -10.35 25.65
CA PRO A 106 45.39 -11.00 26.66
C PRO A 106 44.02 -10.32 26.72
N ASN A 107 42.97 -11.09 26.99
CA ASN A 107 41.61 -10.56 27.16
C ASN A 107 41.10 -9.76 25.94
N VAL A 108 41.51 -10.09 24.71
CA VAL A 108 40.96 -9.51 23.47
C VAL A 108 40.37 -10.62 22.60
N ILE A 109 39.15 -10.41 22.10
CA ILE A 109 38.44 -11.34 21.22
C ILE A 109 38.02 -10.57 19.97
N PHE A 110 38.38 -11.09 18.79
CA PHE A 110 37.90 -10.58 17.52
C PHE A 110 36.73 -11.44 17.01
N LEU A 111 35.59 -10.81 16.75
CA LEU A 111 34.45 -11.43 16.07
C LEU A 111 34.33 -10.82 14.68
N LEU A 112 34.57 -11.64 13.65
CA LEU A 112 34.58 -11.21 12.26
C LEU A 112 33.30 -11.70 11.58
N LEU A 113 32.54 -10.78 10.98
CA LEU A 113 31.31 -11.04 10.25
C LEU A 113 31.53 -10.72 8.77
N PHE A 114 31.43 -11.72 7.91
CA PHE A 114 31.64 -11.57 6.47
C PHE A 114 31.12 -12.76 5.65
N GLN A 115 30.96 -12.54 4.34
CA GLN A 115 30.67 -13.61 3.38
C GLN A 115 31.98 -14.35 3.02
N LYS A 116 32.07 -15.63 3.44
CA LYS A 116 33.29 -16.45 3.33
C LYS A 116 33.81 -16.51 1.89
N ASP A 117 32.93 -16.80 0.93
CA ASP A 117 33.24 -16.94 -0.48
C ASP A 117 33.83 -15.66 -1.11
N ILE A 118 33.26 -14.49 -0.78
CA ILE A 118 33.75 -13.20 -1.28
C ILE A 118 35.13 -12.89 -0.70
N VAL A 119 35.31 -13.09 0.61
CA VAL A 119 36.57 -12.82 1.30
C VAL A 119 37.68 -13.75 0.81
N GLU A 120 37.40 -15.05 0.67
CA GLU A 120 38.36 -16.02 0.12
C GLU A 120 38.78 -15.66 -1.30
N LYS A 121 37.83 -15.28 -2.15
CA LYS A 121 38.12 -14.85 -3.51
C LYS A 121 39.02 -13.62 -3.53
N LYS A 122 38.79 -12.64 -2.64
CA LYS A 122 39.60 -11.42 -2.53
C LYS A 122 41.00 -11.68 -1.99
N LEU A 123 41.16 -12.69 -1.12
CA LEU A 123 42.44 -13.00 -0.47
C LEU A 123 43.30 -13.99 -1.25
N THR A 124 42.72 -14.77 -2.15
CA THR A 124 43.44 -15.70 -3.03
C THR A 124 44.41 -14.95 -3.95
N ASP A 125 45.68 -15.39 -4.00
CA ASP A 125 46.68 -14.92 -4.97
C ASP A 125 47.50 -16.07 -5.56
N SER A 126 48.53 -15.75 -6.35
CA SER A 126 49.40 -16.72 -7.01
C SER A 126 50.19 -17.61 -6.04
N THR A 127 50.25 -17.25 -4.76
CA THR A 127 51.07 -17.94 -3.75
C THR A 127 50.26 -18.75 -2.75
N GLN A 128 49.02 -18.35 -2.44
CA GLN A 128 48.16 -19.06 -1.50
C GLN A 128 46.66 -18.86 -1.79
N SER A 129 45.86 -19.86 -1.43
CA SER A 129 44.41 -19.73 -1.43
C SER A 129 43.93 -18.83 -0.29
N GLY A 130 42.80 -18.15 -0.51
CA GLY A 130 42.15 -17.35 0.53
C GLY A 130 41.69 -18.19 1.72
N GLU A 131 41.28 -19.43 1.49
CA GLU A 131 40.94 -20.40 2.55
C GLU A 131 42.13 -20.63 3.49
N ASN A 132 43.29 -20.99 2.93
CA ASN A 132 44.53 -21.19 3.71
C ASN A 132 45.00 -19.90 4.39
N TYR A 133 44.69 -18.73 3.82
CA TYR A 133 44.98 -17.45 4.45
C TYR A 133 44.10 -17.23 5.69
N LEU A 134 42.80 -17.50 5.59
CA LEU A 134 41.85 -17.35 6.69
C LEU A 134 42.10 -18.35 7.82
N GLU A 135 42.45 -19.60 7.53
CA GLU A 135 42.78 -20.63 8.54
C GLU A 135 43.94 -20.21 9.46
N LYS A 136 44.88 -19.40 8.96
CA LYS A 136 46.02 -18.88 9.76
C LYS A 136 45.62 -17.82 10.78
N ILE A 137 44.45 -17.22 10.65
CA ILE A 137 44.02 -16.05 11.44
C ILE A 137 42.77 -16.37 12.25
N ILE A 138 41.83 -17.11 11.66
CA ILE A 138 40.56 -17.47 12.28
C ILE A 138 40.74 -18.75 13.10
N GLN A 139 40.75 -18.59 14.43
CA GLN A 139 40.88 -19.71 15.36
C GLN A 139 39.63 -20.59 15.38
N ILE A 140 38.44 -19.97 15.32
CA ILE A 140 37.15 -20.68 15.39
C ILE A 140 36.24 -20.16 14.28
N PRO A 141 36.09 -20.90 13.17
CA PRO A 141 35.10 -20.58 12.16
C PRO A 141 33.69 -20.96 12.64
N PHE A 142 32.74 -20.03 12.54
CA PHE A 142 31.34 -20.28 12.86
C PHE A 142 30.44 -19.94 11.66
N THR A 143 29.74 -20.94 11.14
CA THR A 143 28.81 -20.78 10.02
C THR A 143 27.38 -20.70 10.54
N ILE A 144 26.68 -19.61 10.22
CA ILE A 144 25.26 -19.47 10.57
C ILE A 144 24.43 -20.45 9.72
N PRO A 145 23.61 -21.32 10.33
CA PRO A 145 22.78 -22.25 9.58
C PRO A 145 21.70 -21.51 8.78
N GLN A 146 21.31 -22.08 7.65
CA GLN A 146 20.22 -21.55 6.83
C GLN A 146 18.89 -21.64 7.57
N ILE A 147 18.13 -20.55 7.57
CA ILE A 147 16.79 -20.50 8.15
C ILE A 147 15.81 -21.28 7.27
N GLN A 148 14.91 -22.06 7.90
CA GLN A 148 13.87 -22.75 7.16
C GLN A 148 12.83 -21.77 6.64
N LEU A 149 12.37 -21.93 5.39
CA LEU A 149 11.34 -21.07 4.77
C LEU A 149 10.08 -20.93 5.63
N LYS A 150 9.63 -22.02 6.29
CA LYS A 150 8.49 -22.00 7.20
C LYS A 150 8.67 -21.01 8.36
N GLN A 151 9.90 -20.86 8.87
CA GLN A 151 10.21 -19.90 9.94
C GLN A 151 10.21 -18.46 9.39
N VAL A 152 10.72 -18.24 8.18
CA VAL A 152 10.65 -16.93 7.49
C VAL A 152 9.20 -16.52 7.31
N HIS A 153 8.35 -17.40 6.79
CA HIS A 153 6.93 -17.13 6.58
C HIS A 153 6.16 -16.93 7.89
N LYS A 154 6.55 -17.63 8.98
CA LYS A 154 6.00 -17.37 10.31
C LYS A 154 6.28 -15.93 10.78
N VAL A 155 7.47 -15.41 10.52
CA VAL A 155 7.81 -14.01 10.83
C VAL A 155 7.02 -13.06 9.93
N LEU A 156 6.91 -13.35 8.63
CA LEU A 156 6.10 -12.56 7.69
C LEU A 156 4.65 -12.42 8.17
N PHE A 157 3.97 -13.54 8.48
CA PHE A 157 2.58 -13.49 8.94
C PHE A 157 2.42 -12.77 10.27
N LYS A 158 3.37 -12.94 11.21
CA LYS A 158 3.35 -12.19 12.47
C LYS A 158 3.39 -10.68 12.21
N LEU A 159 4.25 -10.23 11.30
CA LEU A 159 4.39 -8.82 10.96
C LEU A 159 3.18 -8.28 10.19
N LEU A 160 2.67 -9.01 9.20
CA LEU A 160 1.44 -8.67 8.49
C LEU A 160 0.25 -8.52 9.43
N ASN A 161 0.04 -9.48 10.32
CA ASN A 161 -1.05 -9.43 11.30
C ASN A 161 -0.91 -8.21 12.22
N ASN A 162 0.30 -7.84 12.63
CA ASN A 162 0.51 -6.64 13.44
C ASN A 162 0.13 -5.34 12.69
N VAL A 163 0.39 -5.27 11.37
CA VAL A 163 0.02 -4.12 10.54
C VAL A 163 -1.49 -4.06 10.29
N ILE A 164 -2.13 -5.20 10.03
CA ILE A 164 -3.58 -5.26 9.80
C ILE A 164 -4.32 -4.95 11.10
N ASN A 165 -3.95 -5.60 12.21
CA ASN A 165 -4.63 -5.46 13.50
C ASN A 165 -4.45 -4.09 14.15
N SER A 166 -3.50 -3.26 13.69
CA SER A 166 -3.39 -1.87 14.14
C SER A 166 -4.51 -0.97 13.57
N HIS A 167 -5.32 -1.49 12.63
CA HIS A 167 -6.43 -0.81 11.98
C HIS A 167 -7.70 -1.69 11.97
N THR A 168 -8.63 -1.42 12.88
CA THR A 168 -9.80 -2.30 13.11
C THR A 168 -10.71 -2.44 11.89
N ASP A 169 -10.84 -1.40 11.07
CA ASP A 169 -11.64 -1.44 9.84
C ASP A 169 -10.99 -2.29 8.73
N ALA A 170 -9.65 -2.25 8.64
CA ALA A 170 -8.91 -3.05 7.67
C ALA A 170 -9.05 -4.56 7.93
N ASP A 171 -9.01 -4.97 9.21
CA ASP A 171 -9.21 -6.37 9.61
C ASP A 171 -10.61 -6.87 9.22
N LYS A 172 -11.65 -6.06 9.40
CA LYS A 172 -13.03 -6.41 9.01
C LYS A 172 -13.20 -6.60 7.50
N LYS A 173 -12.47 -5.84 6.68
CA LYS A 173 -12.48 -5.92 5.21
C LYS A 173 -11.60 -7.04 4.65
N PHE A 174 -10.83 -7.73 5.49
CA PHE A 174 -9.81 -8.67 5.03
C PHE A 174 -10.39 -10.03 4.61
N ASP A 175 -10.49 -10.25 3.29
CA ASP A 175 -10.90 -11.55 2.73
C ASP A 175 -9.76 -12.58 2.78
N GLN A 176 -9.86 -13.52 3.73
CA GLN A 176 -8.89 -14.60 3.91
C GLN A 176 -8.74 -15.53 2.70
N LYS A 177 -9.80 -15.77 1.93
CA LYS A 177 -9.74 -16.65 0.75
C LYS A 177 -8.95 -15.97 -0.36
N ARG A 178 -9.29 -14.72 -0.66
CA ARG A 178 -8.58 -13.90 -1.65
C ARG A 178 -7.11 -13.70 -1.28
N TRP A 179 -6.83 -13.46 0.00
CA TRP A 179 -5.46 -13.40 0.50
C TRP A 179 -4.70 -14.71 0.28
N ALA A 180 -5.30 -15.86 0.58
CA ALA A 180 -4.66 -17.16 0.38
C ALA A 180 -4.31 -17.40 -1.11
N GLU A 181 -5.18 -17.01 -2.03
CA GLU A 181 -4.92 -17.09 -3.48
C GLU A 181 -3.72 -16.22 -3.88
N ILE A 182 -3.71 -14.94 -3.52
CA ILE A 182 -2.60 -14.02 -3.83
C ILE A 182 -1.30 -14.51 -3.19
N TYR A 183 -1.38 -15.00 -1.94
CA TYR A 183 -0.25 -15.56 -1.21
C TYR A 183 0.38 -16.73 -1.95
N HIS A 184 -0.43 -17.70 -2.37
CA HIS A 184 0.05 -18.95 -2.96
C HIS A 184 0.43 -18.82 -4.44
N ASN A 185 -0.21 -17.93 -5.20
CA ASN A 185 -0.01 -17.79 -6.65
C ASN A 185 1.19 -16.90 -7.03
N GLY A 186 1.76 -16.14 -6.08
CA GLY A 186 2.99 -15.41 -6.38
C GLY A 186 3.66 -14.73 -5.20
N PHE A 187 2.88 -14.19 -4.26
CA PHE A 187 3.41 -13.30 -3.22
C PHE A 187 4.45 -13.98 -2.32
N LYS A 188 4.24 -15.25 -1.92
CA LYS A 188 5.19 -15.98 -1.06
C LYS A 188 6.61 -16.11 -1.65
N ASN A 189 6.76 -16.01 -2.97
CA ASN A 189 8.03 -16.24 -3.68
C ASN A 189 9.05 -15.13 -3.44
N TYR A 190 8.61 -13.93 -3.05
CA TYR A 190 9.48 -12.81 -2.69
C TYR A 190 10.17 -12.98 -1.32
N PHE A 191 9.64 -13.86 -0.47
CA PHE A 191 10.04 -13.98 0.93
C PHE A 191 10.85 -15.25 1.18
N SER A 192 12.09 -15.27 0.67
CA SER A 192 13.04 -16.36 0.89
C SER A 192 13.92 -16.19 2.13
N ASN A 193 13.99 -14.98 2.69
CA ASN A 193 14.85 -14.64 3.81
C ASN A 193 14.27 -13.51 4.65
N LEU A 194 14.77 -13.35 5.89
CA LEU A 194 14.30 -12.34 6.83
C LEU A 194 14.57 -10.90 6.37
N ARG A 195 15.65 -10.64 5.60
CA ARG A 195 15.96 -9.30 5.10
C ARG A 195 14.85 -8.80 4.16
N ASN A 196 14.34 -9.65 3.28
CA ASN A 196 13.21 -9.32 2.41
C ASN A 196 11.94 -9.07 3.23
N VAL A 197 11.67 -9.91 4.23
CA VAL A 197 10.51 -9.75 5.13
C VAL A 197 10.54 -8.41 5.86
N TYR A 198 11.65 -8.07 6.49
CA TYR A 198 11.78 -6.80 7.22
C TYR A 198 11.76 -5.59 6.29
N ARG A 199 12.43 -5.67 5.12
CA ARG A 199 12.40 -4.59 4.13
C ARG A 199 10.98 -4.28 3.65
N PHE A 200 10.23 -5.32 3.33
CA PHE A 200 8.83 -5.19 2.95
C PHE A 200 7.97 -4.66 4.09
N ASN A 201 8.08 -5.21 5.29
CA ASN A 201 7.28 -4.78 6.44
C ASN A 201 7.51 -3.30 6.80
N SER A 202 8.75 -2.82 6.73
CA SER A 202 9.05 -1.40 6.99
C SER A 202 8.35 -0.48 5.98
N ALA A 203 8.36 -0.85 4.70
CA ALA A 203 7.64 -0.11 3.66
C ALA A 203 6.12 -0.20 3.85
N LEU A 204 5.59 -1.40 4.07
CA LEU A 204 4.16 -1.63 4.27
C LEU A 204 3.64 -0.84 5.48
N SER A 205 4.28 -0.98 6.65
CA SER A 205 3.84 -0.31 7.88
C SER A 205 3.76 1.21 7.71
N PHE A 206 4.70 1.80 6.97
CA PHE A 206 4.69 3.23 6.67
C PHE A 206 3.48 3.63 5.82
N ASN A 207 3.22 2.94 4.70
CA ASN A 207 2.12 3.34 3.82
C ASN A 207 0.75 2.96 4.36
N PHE A 208 0.64 1.86 5.10
CA PHE A 208 -0.63 1.45 5.70
C PHE A 208 -1.20 2.56 6.60
N ASN A 209 -0.32 3.26 7.33
CA ASN A 209 -0.71 4.40 8.16
C ASN A 209 -1.18 5.63 7.33
N LEU A 210 -0.77 5.76 6.07
CA LEU A 210 -1.19 6.87 5.19
C LEU A 210 -2.63 6.70 4.69
N PHE A 211 -3.15 5.48 4.66
CA PHE A 211 -4.52 5.17 4.24
C PHE A 211 -5.53 5.19 5.40
N LYS A 212 -5.09 5.58 6.60
CA LYS A 212 -5.96 5.77 7.75
C LYS A 212 -6.55 7.17 7.71
N ASN A 213 -7.87 7.27 7.56
CA ASN A 213 -8.61 8.51 7.71
C ASN A 213 -9.62 8.35 8.86
N ASN A 214 -9.40 9.04 9.98
CA ASN A 214 -10.16 8.82 11.22
C ASN A 214 -10.16 7.33 11.64
N ASP A 215 -11.34 6.72 11.70
CA ASP A 215 -11.56 5.30 12.04
C ASP A 215 -11.76 4.41 10.79
N ILE A 216 -11.71 4.98 9.58
CA ILE A 216 -11.96 4.27 8.33
C ILE A 216 -10.65 4.05 7.58
N PHE A 217 -10.49 2.83 7.05
CA PHE A 217 -9.37 2.50 6.19
C PHE A 217 -9.76 2.69 4.72
N GLU A 218 -9.13 3.66 4.05
CA GLU A 218 -9.51 4.18 2.72
C GLU A 218 -8.92 3.36 1.55
N ALA A 219 -8.58 2.10 1.79
CA ALA A 219 -8.08 1.16 0.78
C ALA A 219 -8.52 -0.28 1.05
N ASP A 220 -8.41 -1.14 0.03
CA ASP A 220 -8.46 -2.60 0.22
C ASP A 220 -7.10 -3.05 0.79
N PRO A 221 -7.07 -3.72 1.96
CA PRO A 221 -5.82 -4.08 2.62
C PRO A 221 -5.00 -5.09 1.82
N ILE A 222 -5.65 -5.99 1.08
CA ILE A 222 -4.98 -7.02 0.28
C ILE A 222 -4.31 -6.40 -0.95
N ASP A 223 -5.01 -5.50 -1.64
CA ASP A 223 -4.48 -4.74 -2.77
C ASP A 223 -3.28 -3.90 -2.35
N LEU A 224 -3.38 -3.20 -1.21
CA LEU A 224 -2.28 -2.40 -0.70
C LEU A 224 -1.06 -3.27 -0.39
N ILE A 225 -1.24 -4.40 0.29
CA ILE A 225 -0.16 -5.35 0.59
C ILE A 225 0.53 -5.84 -0.68
N ALA A 226 -0.25 -6.21 -1.71
CA ALA A 226 0.29 -6.74 -2.95
C ALA A 226 1.02 -5.66 -3.77
N ILE A 227 0.46 -4.46 -3.87
CA ILE A 227 1.07 -3.33 -4.58
C ILE A 227 2.36 -2.89 -3.89
N GLU A 228 2.38 -2.89 -2.55
CA GLU A 228 3.60 -2.63 -1.79
C GLU A 228 4.68 -3.67 -2.02
N CYS A 229 4.30 -4.94 -2.19
CA CYS A 229 5.23 -6.00 -2.55
C CYS A 229 5.84 -5.75 -3.94
N LEU A 230 5.01 -5.41 -4.94
CA LEU A 230 5.50 -5.05 -6.27
C LEU A 230 6.40 -3.81 -6.22
N ARG A 231 6.05 -2.79 -5.43
CA ARG A 231 6.89 -1.58 -5.28
C ARG A 231 8.27 -1.87 -4.71
N VAL A 232 8.36 -2.77 -3.72
CA VAL A 232 9.62 -3.12 -3.02
C VAL A 232 10.49 -4.09 -3.82
N PHE A 233 9.90 -5.03 -4.56
CA PHE A 233 10.64 -6.11 -5.22
C PHE A 233 10.67 -6.01 -6.75
N GLU A 234 9.69 -5.36 -7.37
CA GLU A 234 9.56 -5.20 -8.83
C GLU A 234 9.24 -3.73 -9.19
N PRO A 235 10.14 -2.77 -8.87
CA PRO A 235 9.87 -1.34 -9.01
C PRO A 235 9.57 -0.90 -10.45
N THR A 236 10.12 -1.61 -11.45
CA THR A 236 9.83 -1.40 -12.88
C THR A 236 8.38 -1.74 -13.21
N VAL A 237 7.87 -2.86 -12.69
CA VAL A 237 6.46 -3.27 -12.83
C VAL A 237 5.57 -2.24 -12.19
N TYR A 238 5.86 -1.83 -10.96
CA TYR A 238 5.10 -0.81 -10.24
C TYR A 238 5.00 0.50 -11.03
N ALA A 239 6.13 1.00 -11.57
CA ALA A 239 6.16 2.25 -12.32
C ALA A 239 5.42 2.18 -13.66
N LYS A 240 5.47 1.05 -14.38
CA LYS A 240 4.69 0.88 -15.61
C LYS A 240 3.21 0.68 -15.32
N LEU A 241 2.89 -0.08 -14.27
CA LEU A 241 1.51 -0.31 -13.84
C LEU A 241 0.83 1.02 -13.54
N SER A 242 1.47 1.93 -12.78
CA SER A 242 0.91 3.24 -12.43
C SER A 242 0.55 4.12 -13.64
N GLN A 243 1.18 3.87 -14.81
CA GLN A 243 0.92 4.59 -16.06
C GLN A 243 -0.14 3.90 -16.94
N SER A 244 -0.58 2.71 -16.55
CA SER A 244 -1.40 1.80 -17.36
C SER A 244 -2.86 1.74 -16.93
N LYS A 245 -3.34 2.73 -16.15
CA LYS A 245 -4.70 2.80 -15.55
C LYS A 245 -5.80 2.24 -16.46
N LYS A 246 -5.96 2.80 -17.67
CA LYS A 246 -7.02 2.40 -18.60
C LYS A 246 -7.00 0.90 -18.95
N ALA A 247 -5.82 0.31 -19.14
CA ALA A 247 -5.71 -1.11 -19.50
C ALA A 247 -6.12 -2.03 -18.33
N PHE A 248 -5.92 -1.59 -17.09
CA PHE A 248 -6.17 -2.37 -15.88
C PHE A 248 -7.50 -2.08 -15.20
N THR A 249 -8.25 -1.03 -15.58
CA THR A 249 -9.55 -0.71 -14.94
C THR A 249 -10.74 -0.76 -15.88
N THR A 250 -10.54 -1.01 -17.18
CA THR A 250 -11.64 -1.07 -18.16
C THR A 250 -12.36 -2.42 -18.09
N LEU A 251 -13.66 -2.40 -17.82
CA LEU A 251 -14.50 -3.61 -17.67
C LEU A 251 -14.85 -4.27 -19.00
N ASN A 252 -15.12 -3.47 -20.03
CA ASN A 252 -15.44 -3.87 -21.39
C ASN A 252 -15.26 -2.67 -22.34
N SER A 253 -15.17 -2.93 -23.64
CA SER A 253 -15.15 -1.89 -24.67
C SER A 253 -16.58 -1.47 -25.02
N ASN A 254 -16.85 -0.16 -24.98
CA ASN A 254 -18.17 0.43 -25.20
C ASN A 254 -18.53 0.66 -26.69
N TYR A 255 -17.69 0.22 -27.63
CA TYR A 255 -17.84 0.55 -29.07
C TYR A 255 -17.60 -0.66 -29.97
N GLY A 256 -18.24 -0.67 -31.15
CA GLY A 256 -18.21 -1.73 -32.16
C GLY A 256 -16.85 -2.09 -32.79
N ASP A 257 -15.73 -1.66 -32.21
CA ASP A 257 -14.37 -2.06 -32.58
C ASP A 257 -13.62 -2.70 -31.40
N ASN A 258 -14.29 -3.66 -30.73
CA ASN A 258 -13.76 -4.41 -29.58
C ASN A 258 -12.37 -5.04 -29.84
N GLN A 259 -12.05 -5.35 -31.09
CA GLN A 259 -10.82 -6.07 -31.44
C GLN A 259 -9.57 -5.18 -31.30
N SER A 260 -9.65 -3.92 -31.71
CA SER A 260 -8.48 -3.02 -31.76
C SER A 260 -8.07 -2.54 -30.35
N GLU A 261 -9.03 -2.19 -29.50
CA GLU A 261 -8.79 -1.81 -28.11
C GLU A 261 -8.25 -2.98 -27.29
N LYS A 262 -8.81 -4.17 -27.49
CA LYS A 262 -8.33 -5.38 -26.83
C LYS A 262 -6.88 -5.69 -27.16
N ILE A 263 -6.48 -5.58 -28.43
CA ILE A 263 -5.08 -5.75 -28.85
C ILE A 263 -4.19 -4.70 -28.19
N LYS A 264 -4.63 -3.44 -28.13
CA LYS A 264 -3.89 -2.35 -27.49
C LYS A 264 -3.66 -2.62 -26.01
N TYR A 265 -4.71 -2.99 -25.27
CA TYR A 265 -4.60 -3.25 -23.84
C TYR A 265 -3.82 -4.55 -23.54
N SER A 266 -3.96 -5.60 -24.36
CA SER A 266 -3.13 -6.81 -24.23
C SER A 266 -1.64 -6.49 -24.29
N ARG A 267 -1.22 -5.65 -25.25
CA ARG A 267 0.19 -5.22 -25.36
C ARG A 267 0.68 -4.46 -24.13
N VAL A 268 -0.16 -3.60 -23.56
CA VAL A 268 0.19 -2.84 -22.34
C VAL A 268 0.34 -3.79 -21.15
N ILE A 269 -0.60 -4.72 -20.97
CA ILE A 269 -0.56 -5.71 -19.89
C ILE A 269 0.67 -6.61 -20.01
N GLU A 270 0.95 -7.10 -21.21
CA GLU A 270 2.15 -7.89 -21.51
C GLU A 270 3.44 -7.11 -21.25
N ASP A 271 3.51 -5.83 -21.62
CA ASP A 271 4.68 -4.98 -21.38
C ASP A 271 4.94 -4.74 -19.89
N VAL A 272 3.88 -4.61 -19.09
CA VAL A 272 3.97 -4.54 -17.62
C VAL A 272 4.50 -5.87 -17.07
N ILE A 273 3.92 -7.01 -17.47
CA ILE A 273 4.35 -8.34 -17.01
C ILE A 273 5.82 -8.62 -17.41
N ASN A 274 6.20 -8.30 -18.65
CA ASN A 274 7.54 -8.55 -19.16
C ASN A 274 8.61 -7.66 -18.53
N SER A 275 8.22 -6.57 -17.86
CA SER A 275 9.15 -5.73 -17.10
C SER A 275 9.54 -6.28 -15.73
N ALA A 276 8.91 -7.38 -15.30
CA ALA A 276 9.28 -8.13 -14.11
C ALA A 276 10.60 -8.88 -14.31
N SER A 277 11.30 -9.14 -13.21
CA SER A 277 12.46 -10.04 -13.22
C SER A 277 12.08 -11.42 -13.79
N GLU A 278 12.98 -12.04 -14.57
CA GLU A 278 12.71 -13.33 -15.23
C GLU A 278 12.22 -14.41 -14.26
N LYS A 279 12.80 -14.42 -13.05
CA LYS A 279 12.44 -15.36 -11.98
C LYS A 279 11.00 -15.18 -11.48
N ASN A 280 10.50 -13.95 -11.44
CA ASN A 280 9.21 -13.63 -10.81
C ASN A 280 8.10 -13.29 -11.82
N ARG A 281 8.37 -13.36 -13.12
CA ARG A 281 7.41 -12.98 -14.18
C ARG A 281 6.05 -13.66 -14.03
N GLU A 282 6.02 -14.96 -13.78
CA GLU A 282 4.74 -15.67 -13.58
C GLU A 282 4.05 -15.24 -12.28
N SER A 283 4.81 -15.01 -11.20
CA SER A 283 4.26 -14.50 -9.94
C SER A 283 3.63 -13.12 -10.11
N VAL A 284 4.25 -12.23 -10.89
CA VAL A 284 3.70 -10.91 -11.20
C VAL A 284 2.40 -11.05 -12.01
N LYS A 285 2.39 -11.88 -13.05
CA LYS A 285 1.20 -12.12 -13.86
C LYS A 285 0.02 -12.63 -13.04
N GLU A 286 0.25 -13.61 -12.17
CA GLU A 286 -0.76 -14.15 -11.26
C GLU A 286 -1.28 -13.09 -10.29
N ILE A 287 -0.37 -12.34 -9.64
CA ILE A 287 -0.75 -11.24 -8.74
C ILE A 287 -1.61 -10.20 -9.49
N LEU A 288 -1.17 -9.73 -10.65
CA LEU A 288 -1.90 -8.73 -11.43
C LEU A 288 -3.27 -9.24 -11.88
N THR A 289 -3.40 -10.52 -12.22
CA THR A 289 -4.69 -11.12 -12.62
C THR A 289 -5.69 -11.14 -11.45
N LEU A 290 -5.20 -11.35 -10.22
CA LEU A 290 -6.03 -11.35 -9.00
C LEU A 290 -6.36 -9.93 -8.50
N LEU A 291 -5.41 -8.99 -8.63
CA LEU A 291 -5.62 -7.58 -8.30
C LEU A 291 -6.60 -6.92 -9.28
N PHE A 292 -6.51 -7.28 -10.56
CA PHE A 292 -7.29 -6.67 -11.64
C PHE A 292 -8.16 -7.70 -12.38
N PRO A 293 -9.29 -8.16 -11.80
CA PRO A 293 -10.21 -9.06 -12.51
C PRO A 293 -10.74 -8.48 -13.83
N THR A 294 -10.72 -7.15 -13.96
CA THR A 294 -10.97 -6.37 -15.18
C THR A 294 -10.11 -6.80 -16.38
N VAL A 295 -8.93 -7.38 -16.19
CA VAL A 295 -8.11 -7.84 -17.34
C VAL A 295 -8.60 -9.16 -17.94
N GLN A 296 -9.51 -9.87 -17.28
CA GLN A 296 -9.93 -11.21 -17.68
C GLN A 296 -10.70 -11.23 -19.01
N TRP A 297 -11.43 -10.17 -19.37
CA TRP A 297 -12.08 -10.12 -20.69
C TRP A 297 -11.06 -10.02 -21.83
N ILE A 298 -9.86 -9.49 -21.54
CA ILE A 298 -8.74 -9.39 -22.47
C ILE A 298 -8.05 -10.75 -22.59
N ILE A 299 -7.69 -11.35 -21.45
CA ILE A 299 -6.85 -12.56 -21.37
C ILE A 299 -7.64 -13.84 -21.63
N SER A 300 -8.83 -13.98 -21.04
CA SER A 300 -9.62 -15.21 -21.02
C SER A 300 -11.02 -15.09 -21.62
N ASN A 301 -11.39 -13.92 -22.18
CA ASN A 301 -12.74 -13.62 -22.67
C ASN A 301 -13.83 -13.73 -21.58
N TYR A 302 -13.45 -13.58 -20.31
CA TYR A 302 -14.40 -13.60 -19.20
C TYR A 302 -14.85 -12.18 -18.85
N TYR A 303 -16.15 -11.91 -18.94
CA TYR A 303 -16.73 -10.59 -18.71
C TYR A 303 -17.42 -10.55 -17.34
N HIS A 304 -16.97 -9.61 -16.50
CA HIS A 304 -17.66 -9.30 -15.25
C HIS A 304 -18.87 -8.42 -15.54
N ASN A 305 -19.89 -8.51 -14.68
CA ASN A 305 -21.07 -7.66 -14.77
C ASN A 305 -20.84 -6.32 -14.04
N HIS A 306 -21.78 -5.39 -14.23
CA HIS A 306 -21.70 -4.08 -13.58
C HIS A 306 -21.82 -4.18 -12.05
N ASN A 307 -22.55 -5.16 -11.52
CA ASN A 307 -22.69 -5.34 -10.07
C ASN A 307 -21.36 -5.65 -9.40
N SER A 308 -20.55 -6.56 -9.97
CA SER A 308 -19.20 -6.84 -9.48
C SER A 308 -18.31 -5.59 -9.48
N TYR A 309 -18.45 -4.73 -10.49
CA TYR A 309 -17.69 -3.49 -10.59
C TYR A 309 -18.06 -2.49 -9.48
N GLN A 310 -19.35 -2.38 -9.17
CA GLN A 310 -19.86 -1.57 -8.06
C GLN A 310 -19.42 -2.12 -6.69
N GLU A 311 -19.41 -3.45 -6.52
CA GLU A 311 -18.86 -4.07 -5.32
C GLU A 311 -17.38 -3.72 -5.13
N TRP A 312 -16.57 -3.76 -6.19
CA TRP A 312 -15.15 -3.38 -6.13
C TRP A 312 -14.93 -1.91 -5.76
N PHE A 313 -15.84 -1.01 -6.13
CA PHE A 313 -15.84 0.37 -5.66
C PHE A 313 -16.08 0.44 -4.15
N THR A 314 -17.15 -0.18 -3.64
CA THR A 314 -17.42 -0.20 -2.18
C THR A 314 -16.32 -0.90 -1.35
N GLN A 315 -15.64 -1.88 -1.95
CA GLN A 315 -14.50 -2.58 -1.35
C GLN A 315 -13.18 -1.82 -1.50
N LEU A 316 -13.17 -0.65 -2.15
CA LEU A 316 -12.00 0.22 -2.32
C LEU A 316 -10.87 -0.42 -3.13
N ARG A 317 -11.19 -1.39 -3.99
CA ARG A 317 -10.22 -2.18 -4.75
C ARG A 317 -9.51 -1.39 -5.84
N ILE A 318 -8.25 -1.71 -6.09
CA ILE A 318 -7.41 -1.04 -7.09
C ILE A 318 -7.92 -1.20 -8.53
N CYS A 319 -8.67 -2.27 -8.81
CA CYS A 319 -9.21 -2.51 -10.14
C CYS A 319 -10.29 -1.51 -10.57
N HIS A 320 -10.87 -0.75 -9.63
CA HIS A 320 -11.82 0.29 -9.94
C HIS A 320 -11.11 1.57 -10.39
N LYS A 321 -11.59 2.20 -11.46
CA LYS A 321 -10.98 3.40 -12.06
C LYS A 321 -10.79 4.55 -11.06
N ASP A 322 -11.74 4.73 -10.14
CA ASP A 322 -11.73 5.86 -9.22
C ASP A 322 -10.75 5.67 -8.06
N HIS A 323 -10.43 4.40 -7.74
CA HIS A 323 -9.48 4.07 -6.69
C HIS A 323 -8.06 3.81 -7.20
N PHE A 324 -7.87 3.52 -8.48
CA PHE A 324 -6.57 3.13 -9.02
C PHE A 324 -5.42 4.06 -8.60
N ASP A 325 -5.60 5.38 -8.76
CA ASP A 325 -4.53 6.36 -8.57
C ASP A 325 -4.08 6.47 -7.11
N LYS A 326 -4.96 6.19 -6.14
CA LYS A 326 -4.65 6.31 -4.70
C LYS A 326 -3.52 5.37 -4.29
N TYR A 327 -3.48 4.17 -4.87
CA TYR A 327 -2.46 3.16 -4.60
C TYR A 327 -1.07 3.55 -5.11
N PHE A 328 -0.96 4.55 -5.99
CA PHE A 328 0.32 5.02 -6.53
C PHE A 328 0.74 6.40 -6.03
N LYS A 329 -0.21 7.23 -5.57
CA LYS A 329 0.04 8.59 -5.09
C LYS A 329 0.38 8.67 -3.59
N LEU A 330 0.24 7.56 -2.85
CA LEU A 330 0.50 7.49 -1.40
C LEU A 330 -0.35 8.47 -0.57
N SER A 331 -1.51 8.86 -1.09
CA SER A 331 -2.51 9.68 -0.40
C SER A 331 -3.90 9.35 -0.96
N PHE A 332 -4.90 9.41 -0.09
CA PHE A 332 -6.32 9.33 -0.45
C PHE A 332 -6.91 10.70 -0.85
N ASP A 333 -6.17 11.80 -0.66
CA ASP A 333 -6.59 13.17 -1.02
C ASP A 333 -6.79 13.39 -2.54
N SER A 334 -6.51 12.37 -3.36
CA SER A 334 -6.71 12.43 -4.80
C SER A 334 -8.17 12.20 -5.23
N GLU A 335 -9.05 11.81 -4.31
CA GLU A 335 -10.48 11.61 -4.56
C GLU A 335 -11.29 12.84 -4.12
N ASP A 336 -12.31 13.21 -4.89
CA ASP A 336 -13.23 14.30 -4.53
C ASP A 336 -14.11 13.97 -3.32
N PHE A 337 -14.24 12.68 -3.00
CA PHE A 337 -15.06 12.14 -1.91
C PHE A 337 -14.35 10.95 -1.25
N SER A 338 -14.41 10.91 0.08
CA SER A 338 -13.91 9.81 0.89
C SER A 338 -14.98 8.75 1.16
N THR A 339 -14.58 7.55 1.61
CA THR A 339 -15.54 6.55 2.09
C THR A 339 -16.38 7.10 3.24
N SER A 340 -15.77 7.93 4.08
CA SER A 340 -16.44 8.62 5.18
C SER A 340 -17.60 9.49 4.71
N ASP A 341 -17.50 10.14 3.55
CA ASP A 341 -18.58 10.97 3.00
C ASP A 341 -19.81 10.14 2.64
N PHE A 342 -19.62 8.96 2.04
CA PHE A 342 -20.72 8.06 1.69
C PHE A 342 -21.36 7.42 2.93
N ILE A 343 -20.57 7.04 3.93
CA ILE A 343 -21.09 6.51 5.20
C ILE A 343 -21.88 7.58 5.96
N ASN A 344 -21.38 8.81 6.02
CA ASN A 344 -22.10 9.93 6.61
C ASN A 344 -23.43 10.18 5.88
N PHE A 345 -23.42 10.09 4.54
CA PHE A 345 -24.64 10.21 3.75
C PHE A 345 -25.64 9.08 4.04
N LEU A 346 -25.18 7.84 4.21
CA LEU A 346 -26.02 6.71 4.64
C LEU A 346 -26.65 6.97 6.02
N GLN A 347 -25.92 7.56 6.96
CA GLN A 347 -26.45 7.88 8.29
C GLN A 347 -27.55 8.95 8.24
N LEU A 348 -27.43 9.94 7.35
CA LEU A 348 -28.43 10.99 7.16
C LEU A 348 -29.75 10.48 6.55
N THR A 349 -29.80 9.24 6.04
CA THR A 349 -31.01 8.70 5.42
C THR A 349 -32.20 8.58 6.36
N ASN A 350 -32.00 8.63 7.67
CA ASN A 350 -33.09 8.61 8.66
C ASN A 350 -33.84 9.95 8.76
N ASP A 351 -33.25 11.06 8.33
CA ASP A 351 -33.76 12.42 8.49
C ASP A 351 -33.93 13.09 7.13
N ARG A 352 -35.19 13.28 6.73
CA ARG A 352 -35.59 13.88 5.45
C ARG A 352 -34.99 15.27 5.24
N GLU A 353 -35.07 16.14 6.26
CA GLU A 353 -34.66 17.54 6.13
C GLU A 353 -33.14 17.65 6.04
N GLN A 354 -32.42 16.95 6.92
CA GLN A 354 -30.95 16.98 6.90
C GLN A 354 -30.39 16.37 5.61
N LEU A 355 -31.00 15.30 5.10
CA LEU A 355 -30.59 14.69 3.84
C LEU A 355 -30.83 15.63 2.65
N LYS A 356 -31.98 16.31 2.62
CA LYS A 356 -32.30 17.32 1.61
C LYS A 356 -31.29 18.47 1.64
N GLU A 357 -31.02 19.05 2.82
CA GLU A 357 -30.02 20.10 2.97
C GLU A 357 -28.64 19.66 2.47
N LYS A 358 -28.24 18.41 2.74
CA LYS A 358 -26.98 17.85 2.26
C LYS A 358 -26.94 17.74 0.73
N LEU A 359 -28.02 17.30 0.09
CA LEU A 359 -28.14 17.23 -1.38
C LEU A 359 -28.00 18.62 -2.01
N LEU A 360 -28.72 19.62 -1.48
CA LEU A 360 -28.65 21.01 -1.96
C LEU A 360 -27.27 21.64 -1.75
N ALA A 361 -26.60 21.32 -0.64
CA ALA A 361 -25.24 21.77 -0.39
C ALA A 361 -24.21 21.19 -1.39
N LEU A 362 -24.42 19.94 -1.84
CA LEU A 362 -23.61 19.33 -2.89
C LEU A 362 -23.92 19.93 -4.26
N ASP A 363 -25.18 20.28 -4.53
CA ASP A 363 -25.60 20.94 -5.77
C ASP A 363 -25.01 22.35 -5.88
N ALA A 364 -25.07 23.14 -4.80
CA ALA A 364 -24.47 24.47 -4.73
C ALA A 364 -22.95 24.47 -5.00
N ARG A 365 -22.28 23.33 -4.76
CA ARG A 365 -20.86 23.11 -5.07
C ARG A 365 -20.60 22.56 -6.48
N ASN A 366 -21.63 22.26 -7.27
CA ASN A 366 -21.57 21.60 -8.58
C ASN A 366 -20.91 20.21 -8.54
N VAL A 367 -21.03 19.49 -7.43
CA VAL A 367 -20.45 18.14 -7.27
C VAL A 367 -21.50 17.05 -7.03
N LEU A 368 -22.79 17.40 -7.04
CA LEU A 368 -23.89 16.48 -6.79
C LEU A 368 -23.96 15.35 -7.84
N GLU A 369 -23.80 15.66 -9.13
CA GLU A 369 -23.81 14.66 -10.21
C GLU A 369 -22.77 13.56 -9.96
N ASP A 370 -21.52 13.96 -9.70
CA ASP A 370 -20.42 13.02 -9.44
C ASP A 370 -20.65 12.23 -8.14
N PHE A 371 -21.13 12.90 -7.07
CA PHE A 371 -21.43 12.27 -5.80
C PHE A 371 -22.50 11.18 -5.93
N LEU A 372 -23.65 11.50 -6.54
CA LEU A 372 -24.76 10.56 -6.68
C LEU A 372 -24.38 9.39 -7.59
N SER A 373 -23.62 9.65 -8.67
CA SER A 373 -23.14 8.60 -9.55
C SER A 373 -22.29 7.55 -8.83
N LYS A 374 -21.50 7.98 -7.84
CA LYS A 374 -20.68 7.11 -6.99
C LYS A 374 -21.51 6.48 -5.86
N PHE A 375 -22.47 7.21 -5.31
CA PHE A 375 -23.37 6.72 -4.26
C PHE A 375 -24.27 5.56 -4.73
N GLU A 376 -24.52 5.41 -6.04
CA GLU A 376 -25.21 4.24 -6.60
C GLU A 376 -24.68 2.91 -6.03
N ALA A 377 -23.36 2.79 -5.82
CA ALA A 377 -22.74 1.59 -5.27
C ALA A 377 -23.15 1.31 -3.80
N TYR A 378 -23.47 2.35 -3.04
CA TYR A 378 -23.83 2.29 -1.63
C TYR A 378 -25.35 2.24 -1.41
N SER A 379 -26.16 2.48 -2.45
CA SER A 379 -27.62 2.54 -2.37
C SER A 379 -28.26 1.33 -1.69
N LYS A 380 -27.75 0.11 -1.93
CA LYS A 380 -28.23 -1.14 -1.31
C LYS A 380 -27.97 -1.25 0.20
N GLN A 381 -27.17 -0.34 0.76
CA GLN A 381 -26.85 -0.31 2.18
C GLN A 381 -27.78 0.62 2.97
N VAL A 382 -28.73 1.29 2.31
CA VAL A 382 -29.74 2.12 2.98
C VAL A 382 -30.64 1.21 3.83
N PRO A 383 -30.82 1.49 5.14
CA PRO A 383 -31.70 0.70 5.99
C PRO A 383 -33.16 0.80 5.54
N GLN A 384 -33.89 -0.32 5.52
CA GLN A 384 -35.31 -0.36 5.10
C GLN A 384 -36.21 0.57 5.94
N GLU A 385 -35.89 0.74 7.23
CA GLU A 385 -36.58 1.67 8.14
C GLU A 385 -36.44 3.15 7.73
N ASN A 386 -35.41 3.48 6.96
CA ASN A 386 -35.12 4.83 6.49
C ASN A 386 -35.72 5.13 5.12
N PHE A 387 -36.29 4.14 4.42
CA PHE A 387 -36.74 4.30 3.02
C PHE A 387 -37.72 5.46 2.82
N ASN A 388 -38.63 5.70 3.77
CA ASN A 388 -39.57 6.83 3.67
C ASN A 388 -38.85 8.18 3.70
N SER A 389 -38.00 8.41 4.72
CA SER A 389 -37.22 9.64 4.87
C SER A 389 -36.28 9.85 3.67
N TYR A 390 -35.61 8.77 3.25
CA TYR A 390 -34.70 8.75 2.10
C TYR A 390 -35.42 9.13 0.80
N LEU A 391 -36.52 8.44 0.47
CA LEU A 391 -37.26 8.68 -0.76
C LEU A 391 -37.82 10.10 -0.78
N TYR A 392 -38.40 10.57 0.33
CA TYR A 392 -39.00 11.90 0.39
C TYR A 392 -37.95 13.00 0.22
N ALA A 393 -36.76 12.85 0.79
CA ALA A 393 -35.67 13.81 0.60
C ALA A 393 -35.20 13.86 -0.87
N MET A 394 -35.13 12.71 -1.55
CA MET A 394 -34.76 12.66 -2.97
C MET A 394 -35.82 13.34 -3.84
N LEU A 395 -37.11 13.08 -3.57
CA LEU A 395 -38.23 13.71 -4.27
C LEU A 395 -38.26 15.23 -4.03
N ASP A 396 -38.03 15.69 -2.81
CA ASP A 396 -38.00 17.12 -2.50
C ASP A 396 -36.86 17.84 -3.21
N ALA A 397 -35.66 17.24 -3.18
CA ALA A 397 -34.47 17.81 -3.79
C ALA A 397 -34.59 17.86 -5.32
N GLY A 398 -35.32 16.92 -5.95
CA GLY A 398 -35.46 16.83 -7.41
C GLY A 398 -35.95 18.11 -8.09
N ASP A 399 -36.83 18.85 -7.41
CA ASP A 399 -37.44 20.09 -7.92
C ASP A 399 -36.58 21.33 -7.67
N GLU A 400 -35.66 21.26 -6.69
CA GLU A 400 -34.82 22.39 -6.26
C GLU A 400 -33.40 22.33 -6.84
N VAL A 401 -32.95 21.16 -7.27
CA VAL A 401 -31.64 20.94 -7.91
C VAL A 401 -31.61 21.57 -9.30
N ASN A 402 -30.52 22.24 -9.65
CA ASN A 402 -30.39 22.88 -10.95
C ASN A 402 -30.44 21.86 -12.11
N SER A 403 -31.41 22.04 -13.01
CA SER A 403 -31.62 21.17 -14.19
C SER A 403 -30.73 21.51 -15.38
N GLU A 404 -29.83 22.49 -15.27
CA GLU A 404 -28.90 22.87 -16.35
C GLU A 404 -27.77 21.84 -16.55
N SER A 405 -28.09 20.60 -16.91
CA SER A 405 -27.10 19.67 -17.44
C SER A 405 -26.87 19.97 -18.92
N ASN A 406 -25.95 20.89 -19.22
CA ASN A 406 -25.53 21.25 -20.58
C ASN A 406 -24.69 20.15 -21.30
N LYS A 407 -24.95 18.86 -21.03
CA LYS A 407 -24.18 17.74 -21.57
C LYS A 407 -25.06 16.84 -22.44
N PHE A 408 -24.83 16.89 -23.75
CA PHE A 408 -25.48 16.08 -24.80
C PHE A 408 -25.38 14.54 -24.61
N LEU A 409 -24.57 14.05 -23.67
CA LEU A 409 -24.26 12.61 -23.47
C LEU A 409 -24.18 12.17 -21.99
N GLY A 410 -24.46 13.04 -21.02
CA GLY A 410 -24.34 12.73 -19.58
C GLY A 410 -25.70 12.68 -18.88
N PHE A 411 -25.81 11.87 -17.82
CA PHE A 411 -26.99 11.85 -16.95
C PHE A 411 -26.97 13.06 -16.01
N SER A 412 -28.11 13.73 -15.83
CA SER A 412 -28.24 14.89 -14.92
C SER A 412 -28.30 14.43 -13.45
N ALA A 413 -28.09 15.36 -12.51
CA ALA A 413 -28.32 15.08 -11.09
C ALA A 413 -29.75 14.57 -10.83
N GLN A 414 -30.76 15.14 -11.51
CA GLN A 414 -32.15 14.65 -11.48
C GLN A 414 -32.27 13.20 -11.95
N THR A 415 -31.52 12.78 -12.97
CA THR A 415 -31.53 11.39 -13.44
C THR A 415 -31.02 10.43 -12.35
N TYR A 416 -29.97 10.82 -11.63
CA TYR A 416 -29.46 10.01 -10.52
C TYR A 416 -30.43 9.96 -9.35
N LEU A 417 -31.05 11.09 -8.98
CA LEU A 417 -32.10 11.13 -7.96
C LEU A 417 -33.27 10.20 -8.32
N PHE A 418 -33.73 10.24 -9.57
CA PHE A 418 -34.76 9.35 -10.09
C PHE A 418 -34.36 7.88 -10.00
N ARG A 419 -33.14 7.52 -10.44
CA ARG A 419 -32.66 6.13 -10.42
C ARG A 419 -32.53 5.59 -9.00
N LEU A 420 -31.95 6.38 -8.09
CA LEU A 420 -31.81 6.01 -6.68
C LEU A 420 -33.19 5.85 -6.00
N SER A 421 -34.14 6.75 -6.30
CA SER A 421 -35.52 6.66 -5.83
C SER A 421 -36.21 5.39 -6.34
N SER A 422 -36.04 5.10 -7.63
CA SER A 422 -36.62 3.90 -8.26
C SER A 422 -36.06 2.61 -7.65
N TRP A 423 -34.73 2.52 -7.46
CA TRP A 423 -34.13 1.36 -6.80
C TRP A 423 -34.60 1.18 -5.36
N CYS A 424 -34.77 2.27 -4.61
CA CYS A 424 -35.34 2.20 -3.27
C CYS A 424 -36.77 1.65 -3.28
N LEU A 425 -37.58 2.01 -4.28
CA LEU A 425 -38.94 1.49 -4.46
C LEU A 425 -38.94 0.01 -4.88
N GLU A 426 -38.04 -0.40 -5.77
CA GLU A 426 -37.86 -1.79 -6.20
C GLU A 426 -37.50 -2.70 -5.02
N ASP A 427 -36.65 -2.24 -4.10
CA ASP A 427 -36.21 -2.99 -2.92
C ASP A 427 -37.35 -3.24 -1.91
N ILE A 428 -38.41 -2.42 -1.90
CA ILE A 428 -39.60 -2.66 -1.07
C ILE A 428 -40.36 -3.86 -1.63
N GLN A 429 -40.49 -4.95 -0.88
CA GLN A 429 -41.15 -6.18 -1.38
C GLN A 429 -42.68 -6.05 -1.50
N ASP A 430 -43.32 -5.23 -0.67
CA ASP A 430 -44.78 -5.06 -0.67
C ASP A 430 -45.21 -3.92 -1.62
N ILE A 431 -45.87 -4.30 -2.72
CA ILE A 431 -46.39 -3.37 -3.73
C ILE A 431 -47.33 -2.33 -3.10
N LYS A 432 -48.19 -2.74 -2.16
CA LYS A 432 -49.13 -1.81 -1.51
C LYS A 432 -48.41 -0.76 -0.66
N SER A 433 -47.30 -1.14 -0.04
CA SER A 433 -46.46 -0.20 0.70
C SER A 433 -45.81 0.81 -0.24
N ARG A 434 -45.36 0.40 -1.44
CA ARG A 434 -44.84 1.34 -2.47
C ARG A 434 -45.89 2.37 -2.86
N THR A 435 -47.11 1.91 -3.20
CA THR A 435 -48.24 2.77 -3.56
C THR A 435 -48.56 3.76 -2.43
N LYS A 436 -48.59 3.27 -1.19
CA LYS A 436 -48.93 4.09 -0.02
C LYS A 436 -47.91 5.22 0.18
N ILE A 437 -46.61 4.91 0.13
CA ILE A 437 -45.54 5.89 0.33
C ILE A 437 -45.64 7.03 -0.69
N LEU A 438 -45.81 6.68 -1.97
CA LEU A 438 -45.95 7.67 -3.05
C LEU A 438 -47.26 8.47 -2.94
N SER A 439 -48.37 7.81 -2.60
CA SER A 439 -49.67 8.48 -2.42
C SER A 439 -49.64 9.46 -1.23
N ASP A 440 -49.06 9.05 -0.11
CA ASP A 440 -48.90 9.89 1.08
C ASP A 440 -48.06 11.13 0.75
N TYR A 441 -47.01 10.97 -0.06
CA TYR A 441 -46.17 12.08 -0.51
C TYR A 441 -46.91 13.06 -1.43
N ILE A 442 -47.60 12.57 -2.47
CA ILE A 442 -48.38 13.40 -3.42
C ILE A 442 -49.47 14.20 -2.70
N ASN A 443 -50.04 13.63 -1.64
CA ASN A 443 -51.09 14.30 -0.87
C ASN A 443 -50.53 15.45 -0.02
N GLN A 444 -49.31 15.32 0.48
CA GLN A 444 -48.70 16.22 1.47
C GLN A 444 -47.78 17.29 0.87
N ASN A 445 -47.21 17.06 -0.32
CA ASN A 445 -46.18 17.92 -0.90
C ASN A 445 -46.57 18.41 -2.31
N SER A 446 -45.85 19.41 -2.80
CA SER A 446 -46.02 20.01 -4.13
C SER A 446 -44.89 19.67 -5.10
N ASN A 447 -43.89 18.89 -4.66
CA ASN A 447 -42.71 18.61 -5.46
C ASN A 447 -42.95 17.37 -6.33
N PHE A 448 -42.90 17.51 -7.65
CA PHE A 448 -43.50 16.55 -8.58
C PHE A 448 -42.60 16.08 -9.71
N SER A 449 -41.40 16.66 -9.90
CA SER A 449 -40.54 16.35 -11.06
C SER A 449 -40.19 14.87 -11.14
N ILE A 450 -39.70 14.28 -10.04
CA ILE A 450 -39.30 12.86 -10.04
C ILE A 450 -40.53 11.93 -10.08
N ILE A 451 -41.69 12.38 -9.56
CA ILE A 451 -42.93 11.58 -9.61
C ILE A 451 -43.44 11.47 -11.04
N ASP A 452 -43.35 12.55 -11.82
CA ASP A 452 -43.67 12.52 -13.25
C ASP A 452 -42.80 11.49 -13.97
N ASP A 453 -41.48 11.52 -13.75
CA ASP A 453 -40.54 10.56 -14.33
C ASP A 453 -40.87 9.10 -13.95
N ILE A 454 -41.24 8.85 -12.69
CA ILE A 454 -41.67 7.53 -12.21
C ILE A 454 -42.94 7.09 -12.94
N LEU A 455 -43.96 7.95 -13.03
CA LEU A 455 -45.22 7.62 -13.69
C LEU A 455 -45.03 7.36 -15.19
N ILE A 456 -44.17 8.12 -15.87
CA ILE A 456 -43.83 7.92 -17.28
C ILE A 456 -43.11 6.58 -17.47
N ALA A 457 -42.10 6.28 -16.65
CA ALA A 457 -41.37 5.01 -16.72
C ALA A 457 -42.30 3.81 -16.49
N GLU A 458 -43.21 3.94 -15.53
CA GLU A 458 -44.17 2.93 -15.12
C GLU A 458 -45.26 2.69 -16.18
N HIS A 459 -45.66 3.73 -16.92
CA HIS A 459 -46.51 3.61 -18.10
C HIS A 459 -45.80 2.87 -19.25
N GLN A 460 -44.55 3.24 -19.54
CA GLN A 460 -43.76 2.60 -20.59
C GLN A 460 -43.46 1.12 -20.30
N ASN A 461 -43.23 0.77 -19.03
CA ASN A 461 -43.02 -0.61 -18.62
C ASN A 461 -44.27 -1.46 -18.87
N ARG A 462 -45.46 -0.92 -18.60
CA ARG A 462 -46.74 -1.58 -18.93
C ARG A 462 -46.94 -1.82 -20.42
N GLU A 463 -46.71 -0.80 -21.25
CA GLU A 463 -46.83 -0.95 -22.72
C GLU A 463 -45.90 -2.05 -23.27
N LYS A 464 -44.73 -2.22 -22.64
CA LYS A 464 -43.71 -3.20 -23.04
C LYS A 464 -43.83 -4.55 -22.33
N ASN A 465 -44.87 -4.78 -21.52
CA ASN A 465 -45.05 -5.97 -20.67
C ASN A 465 -43.80 -6.30 -19.82
N ARG A 466 -43.19 -5.28 -19.23
CA ARG A 466 -42.07 -5.39 -18.28
C ARG A 466 -42.58 -5.40 -16.84
N GLU A 467 -41.70 -5.71 -15.91
CA GLU A 467 -41.98 -5.64 -14.47
C GLU A 467 -42.37 -4.20 -14.07
N THR A 468 -43.37 -4.07 -13.21
CA THR A 468 -43.97 -2.80 -12.78
C THR A 468 -43.80 -2.60 -11.27
N LEU A 469 -43.63 -1.34 -10.85
CA LEU A 469 -43.50 -0.99 -9.43
C LEU A 469 -44.82 -1.10 -8.68
N LEU A 470 -45.93 -0.78 -9.37
CA LEU A 470 -47.28 -0.67 -8.83
C LEU A 470 -48.22 -1.68 -9.52
N ASP A 471 -49.32 -2.03 -8.86
CA ASP A 471 -50.44 -2.75 -9.48
C ASP A 471 -51.23 -1.81 -10.40
N ASP A 472 -51.95 -2.35 -11.40
CA ASP A 472 -52.69 -1.53 -12.39
C ASP A 472 -53.74 -0.60 -11.78
N SER A 473 -54.49 -1.07 -10.78
CA SER A 473 -55.48 -0.26 -10.08
C SER A 473 -54.83 0.88 -9.30
N ASP A 474 -53.71 0.60 -8.67
CA ASP A 474 -52.97 1.55 -7.83
C ASP A 474 -52.27 2.62 -8.68
N PHE A 475 -51.71 2.22 -9.83
CA PHE A 475 -51.13 3.14 -10.80
C PHE A 475 -52.15 4.14 -11.35
N GLU A 476 -53.32 3.69 -11.78
CA GLU A 476 -54.36 4.59 -12.29
C GLU A 476 -54.88 5.53 -11.20
N GLN A 477 -55.01 5.06 -9.96
CA GLN A 477 -55.38 5.91 -8.83
C GLN A 477 -54.31 6.99 -8.55
N LEU A 478 -53.04 6.59 -8.54
CA LEU A 478 -51.92 7.48 -8.24
C LEU A 478 -51.72 8.53 -9.35
N LYS A 479 -51.85 8.12 -10.62
CA LYS A 479 -51.83 8.99 -11.79
C LYS A 479 -52.97 10.02 -11.75
N ASN A 480 -54.19 9.60 -11.44
CA ASN A 480 -55.32 10.52 -11.34
C ASN A 480 -55.14 11.53 -10.18
N ASN A 481 -54.63 11.07 -9.02
CA ASN A 481 -54.31 11.96 -7.90
C ASN A 481 -53.22 12.97 -8.26
N PHE A 482 -52.18 12.54 -8.98
CA PHE A 482 -51.10 13.38 -9.47
C PHE A 482 -51.62 14.47 -10.43
N ILE A 483 -52.42 14.10 -11.44
CA ILE A 483 -53.03 15.04 -12.39
C ILE A 483 -53.93 16.06 -11.68
N ASN A 484 -54.74 15.60 -10.71
CA ASN A 484 -55.60 16.49 -9.93
C ASN A 484 -54.78 17.50 -9.10
N LYS A 485 -53.64 17.09 -8.55
CA LYS A 485 -52.74 17.96 -7.80
C LYS A 485 -52.03 18.97 -8.70
N LEU A 486 -51.59 18.58 -9.90
CA LEU A 486 -51.03 19.51 -10.88
C LEU A 486 -52.05 20.59 -11.30
N GLY A 487 -53.30 20.21 -11.57
CA GLY A 487 -54.37 21.16 -11.92
C GLY A 487 -54.79 22.11 -10.79
N LEU A 488 -54.43 21.81 -9.53
CA LEU A 488 -54.63 22.70 -8.38
C LEU A 488 -53.44 23.65 -8.13
N VAL A 489 -52.28 23.39 -8.72
CA VAL A 489 -51.07 24.26 -8.63
C VAL A 489 -51.04 25.32 -9.74
N GLU A 490 -51.77 25.11 -10.85
CA GLU A 490 -51.92 26.08 -11.94
C GLU A 490 -53.00 27.17 -11.71
N ASN A 491 -53.73 27.12 -10.57
CA ASN A 491 -54.66 28.18 -10.11
C ASN A 491 -54.09 28.88 -8.88
#